data_AF-A0A0K1NKU2-F1
#
_entry.id   AF-A0A0K1NKU2-F1
#
_cell.length_a   1.000
_cell.length_b   1.000
_cell.length_c   1.000
_cell.angle_alpha   90.00
_cell.angle_beta   90.00
_cell.angle_gamma   90.00
#
_symmetry.space_group_name_H-M   'P 1'
#
loop_
_entity.id
_entity.type
_entity.pdbx_description
1 polymer ?
#
loop_
_entity_poly.entity_id
_entity_poly.type
_entity_poly.pdbx_seq_one_letter_code
_entity_poly.pdbx_strand_id
1 'polypeptide(L)'
;MVAIESKKSDNKYLLLNNDKSIDCVDWDLSEVDCWSEDAKVAEWQNKRGRFFIKPVLRGNKIPAETQVFQLQEWGGAFNIVISEDYKDRIINLDFDHSFLIFEPLKLV
;
A
#
# COMPACT_ATOMS: atom_id res chain seq x y z
N MET A 1 11.72 -5.50 -5.00
CA MET A 1 11.81 -4.04 -5.07
C MET A 1 12.88 -3.70 -6.10
N VAL A 2 12.50 -3.01 -7.16
CA VAL A 2 13.46 -2.52 -8.17
C VAL A 2 13.54 -1.02 -8.00
N ALA A 3 14.73 -0.52 -7.67
CA ALA A 3 15.01 0.90 -7.73
C ALA A 3 15.29 1.26 -9.20
N ILE A 4 14.43 2.09 -9.80
CA ILE A 4 14.65 2.57 -11.17
C ILE A 4 15.24 3.97 -11.08
N GLU A 5 16.48 4.11 -11.54
CA GLU A 5 17.16 5.39 -11.64
C GLU A 5 16.83 6.06 -12.97
N SER A 6 16.42 7.33 -12.93
CA SER A 6 16.16 8.12 -14.15
C SER A 6 17.47 8.38 -14.88
N LYS A 7 17.63 7.82 -16.09
CA LYS A 7 18.84 7.98 -16.92
C LYS A 7 19.10 9.41 -17.44
N LYS A 8 18.29 10.42 -17.10
CA LYS A 8 18.30 11.74 -17.77
C LYS A 8 18.36 12.97 -16.87
N SER A 9 18.72 12.84 -15.60
CA SER A 9 18.63 13.98 -14.68
C SER A 9 19.54 13.79 -13.47
N ASP A 10 20.11 14.89 -12.97
CA ASP A 10 20.79 15.05 -11.67
C ASP A 10 19.85 14.76 -10.46
N ASN A 11 18.96 13.79 -10.56
CA ASN A 11 17.83 13.62 -9.66
C ASN A 11 18.23 12.82 -8.42
N LYS A 12 17.98 13.46 -7.27
CA LYS A 12 18.16 12.94 -5.90
C LYS A 12 17.07 11.96 -5.44
N TYR A 13 16.23 11.46 -6.34
CA TYR A 13 15.02 10.71 -5.99
C TYR A 13 15.00 9.33 -6.65
N LEU A 14 14.77 8.30 -5.83
CA LEU A 14 14.60 6.92 -6.27
C LEU A 14 13.12 6.57 -6.29
N LEU A 15 12.65 6.02 -7.40
CA LEU A 15 11.31 5.44 -7.47
C LEU A 15 11.37 4.02 -6.90
N LEU A 16 10.62 3.78 -5.83
CA LEU A 16 10.42 2.46 -5.26
C LEU A 16 9.21 1.82 -5.97
N ASN A 17 9.47 1.00 -6.98
CA ASN A 17 8.42 0.15 -7.54
C ASN A 17 8.38 -1.18 -6.78
N ASN A 18 7.20 -1.53 -6.28
CA ASN A 18 6.97 -2.81 -5.63
C ASN A 18 5.87 -3.58 -6.35
N ASP A 19 6.27 -4.50 -7.22
CA ASP A 19 5.36 -5.31 -8.02
C ASP A 19 4.67 -6.42 -7.19
N LYS A 20 5.06 -6.63 -5.93
CA LYS A 20 4.47 -7.66 -5.08
C LYS A 20 3.13 -7.18 -4.52
N SER A 21 2.05 -7.57 -5.18
CA SER A 21 0.68 -7.38 -4.69
C SER A 21 0.18 -8.63 -3.97
N ILE A 22 -0.50 -8.46 -2.82
CA ILE A 22 -1.03 -9.57 -2.01
C ILE A 22 -2.52 -9.33 -1.71
N ASP A 23 -3.35 -10.33 -2.02
CA ASP A 23 -4.75 -10.41 -1.59
C ASP A 23 -4.85 -10.83 -0.12
N CYS A 24 -4.65 -9.88 0.80
CA CYS A 24 -4.79 -10.11 2.24
C CYS A 24 -5.79 -9.19 2.93
N VAL A 25 -6.50 -8.33 2.19
CA VAL A 25 -7.48 -7.42 2.79
C VAL A 25 -8.71 -8.19 3.28
N ASP A 26 -9.10 -7.96 4.54
CA ASP A 26 -10.37 -8.37 5.07
C ASP A 26 -11.43 -7.30 4.78
N TRP A 27 -12.17 -7.48 3.68
CA TRP A 27 -13.14 -6.49 3.21
C TRP A 27 -14.31 -6.29 4.16
N ASP A 28 -14.65 -7.28 4.99
CA ASP A 28 -15.78 -7.20 5.92
C ASP A 28 -15.44 -6.35 7.16
N LEU A 29 -14.15 -6.25 7.50
CA LEU A 29 -13.65 -5.50 8.64
C LEU A 29 -12.97 -4.19 8.24
N SER A 30 -12.69 -4.00 6.95
CA SER A 30 -12.06 -2.79 6.42
C SER A 30 -13.08 -1.67 6.26
N GLU A 31 -12.60 -0.43 6.43
CA GLU A 31 -13.42 0.76 6.22
C GLU A 31 -13.27 1.23 4.77
N VAL A 32 -14.33 1.06 3.98
CA VAL A 32 -14.42 1.43 2.57
C VAL A 32 -15.77 2.10 2.32
N ASP A 33 -15.76 3.23 1.61
CA ASP A 33 -16.98 3.79 1.06
C ASP A 33 -17.30 3.09 -0.27
N CYS A 34 -18.24 2.16 -0.21
CA CYS A 34 -18.66 1.37 -1.37
C CYS A 34 -19.39 2.22 -2.42
N TRP A 35 -19.45 1.68 -3.63
CA TRP A 35 -20.37 2.19 -4.64
C TRP A 35 -21.82 1.95 -4.19
N SER A 36 -22.74 2.85 -4.56
CA SER A 36 -24.18 2.57 -4.44
C SER A 36 -24.55 1.41 -5.35
N GLU A 37 -25.59 0.63 -5.01
CA GLU A 37 -26.01 -0.55 -5.79
C GLU A 37 -26.29 -0.23 -7.27
N ASP A 38 -26.84 0.95 -7.55
CA ASP A 38 -27.18 1.40 -8.90
C ASP A 38 -26.00 2.05 -9.66
N ALA A 39 -24.81 2.12 -9.05
CA ALA A 39 -23.68 2.80 -9.64
C ALA A 39 -23.15 2.04 -10.86
N LYS A 40 -23.06 2.73 -12.00
CA LYS A 40 -22.29 2.26 -13.16
C LYS A 40 -20.82 2.57 -12.95
N VAL A 41 -20.10 1.62 -12.39
CA VAL A 41 -18.65 1.71 -12.19
C VAL A 41 -17.95 1.56 -13.55
N ALA A 42 -17.14 2.54 -13.93
CA ALA A 42 -16.35 2.48 -15.15
C ALA A 42 -15.22 1.46 -15.01
N GLU A 43 -14.73 0.92 -16.14
CA GLU A 43 -13.67 -0.11 -16.15
C GLU A 43 -12.36 0.35 -15.46
N TRP A 44 -12.04 1.64 -15.56
CA TRP A 44 -10.86 2.23 -14.93
C TRP A 44 -11.03 2.51 -13.43
N GLN A 45 -12.25 2.43 -12.90
CA GLN A 45 -12.53 2.65 -11.49
C GLN A 45 -12.38 1.37 -10.69
N ASN A 46 -12.01 1.51 -9.42
CA ASN A 46 -11.94 0.35 -8.54
C ASN A 46 -13.34 -0.22 -8.31
N LYS A 47 -13.54 -1.50 -8.63
CA LYS A 47 -14.83 -2.20 -8.50
C LYS A 47 -15.37 -2.28 -7.07
N ARG A 48 -14.52 -2.13 -6.05
CA ARG A 48 -14.89 -2.36 -4.64
C ARG A 48 -15.43 -1.13 -3.93
N GLY A 49 -14.93 0.06 -4.28
CA GLY A 49 -15.31 1.26 -3.56
C GLY A 49 -14.84 2.54 -4.21
N ARG A 50 -15.45 3.64 -3.75
CA ARG A 50 -15.14 5.02 -4.09
C ARG A 50 -13.96 5.53 -3.30
N PHE A 51 -13.98 5.30 -1.99
CA PHE A 51 -12.92 5.70 -1.07
C PHE A 51 -12.49 4.54 -0.18
N PHE A 52 -11.18 4.45 0.02
CA PHE A 52 -10.52 3.37 0.75
C PHE A 52 -9.86 3.99 1.98
N ILE A 53 -10.46 3.78 3.15
CA ILE A 53 -10.18 4.57 4.35
C ILE A 53 -9.19 3.84 5.25
N LYS A 54 -9.54 2.62 5.69
CA LYS A 54 -8.72 1.87 6.64
C LYS A 54 -8.73 0.37 6.34
N PRO A 55 -7.61 -0.21 5.87
CA PRO A 55 -7.56 -1.64 5.61
C PRO A 55 -7.35 -2.43 6.90
N VAL A 56 -8.01 -3.58 6.99
CA VAL A 56 -7.73 -4.64 7.96
C VAL A 56 -7.16 -5.83 7.19
N LEU A 57 -6.07 -6.41 7.67
CA LEU A 57 -5.33 -7.44 6.94
C LEU A 57 -5.45 -8.81 7.61
N ARG A 58 -5.62 -9.86 6.81
CA ARG A 58 -5.57 -11.26 7.25
C ARG A 58 -4.11 -11.71 7.31
N GLY A 59 -3.56 -11.82 8.52
CA GLY A 59 -2.14 -12.08 8.73
C GLY A 59 -1.69 -13.42 8.14
N ASN A 60 -2.55 -14.43 8.19
CA ASN A 60 -2.29 -15.76 7.64
C ASN A 60 -2.15 -15.80 6.11
N LYS A 61 -2.59 -14.76 5.40
CA LYS A 61 -2.41 -14.63 3.95
C LYS A 61 -1.11 -13.93 3.55
N ILE A 62 -0.38 -13.35 4.52
CA ILE A 62 0.88 -12.65 4.28
C ILE A 62 2.03 -13.65 4.46
N PRO A 63 2.86 -13.91 3.42
CA PRO A 63 4.01 -14.79 3.57
C PRO A 63 5.00 -14.23 4.59
N ALA A 64 5.50 -15.06 5.51
CA ALA A 64 6.29 -14.65 6.68
C ALA A 64 7.50 -13.75 6.37
N GLU A 65 8.20 -13.99 5.27
CA GLU A 65 9.39 -13.22 4.86
C GLU A 65 9.05 -11.91 4.13
N THR A 66 7.76 -11.56 4.02
CA THR A 66 7.33 -10.36 3.28
C THR A 66 7.52 -9.12 4.15
N GLN A 67 8.47 -8.29 3.72
CA GLN A 67 8.77 -7.02 4.41
C GLN A 67 8.09 -5.82 3.76
N VAL A 68 7.77 -5.88 2.47
CA VAL A 68 7.12 -4.79 1.72
C VAL A 68 6.20 -5.40 0.65
N PHE A 69 4.95 -4.95 0.56
CA PHE A 69 4.00 -5.37 -0.47
C PHE A 69 2.92 -4.32 -0.71
N GLN A 70 2.17 -4.49 -1.79
CA GLN A 70 0.98 -3.70 -2.10
C GLN A 70 -0.29 -4.48 -1.81
N LEU A 71 -1.36 -3.77 -1.43
CA LEU A 71 -2.66 -4.39 -1.20
C LEU A 71 -3.37 -4.62 -2.53
N GLN A 72 -3.68 -5.88 -2.83
CA GLN A 72 -4.38 -6.20 -4.06
C GLN A 72 -5.78 -5.56 -4.06
N GLU A 73 -6.11 -4.87 -5.16
CA GLU A 73 -7.39 -4.18 -5.36
C GLU A 73 -7.69 -3.06 -4.34
N TRP A 74 -6.70 -2.56 -3.59
CA TRP A 74 -6.86 -1.37 -2.75
C TRP A 74 -6.56 -0.10 -3.56
N GLY A 75 -7.55 0.79 -3.73
CA GLY A 75 -7.41 1.97 -4.57
C GLY A 75 -6.96 3.25 -3.85
N GLY A 76 -6.69 3.19 -2.54
CA GLY A 76 -6.42 4.35 -1.70
C GLY A 76 -4.94 4.66 -1.48
N ALA A 77 -4.69 5.69 -0.66
CA ALA A 77 -3.34 6.12 -0.26
C ALA A 77 -2.54 5.02 0.49
N PHE A 78 -3.23 4.09 1.15
CA PHE A 78 -2.63 2.96 1.88
C PHE A 78 -2.30 1.78 0.96
N ASN A 79 -1.60 2.02 -0.14
CA ASN A 79 -1.28 0.95 -1.10
C ASN A 79 0.10 0.30 -0.87
N ILE A 80 0.90 0.80 0.09
CA ILE A 80 2.19 0.18 0.44
C ILE A 80 2.14 -0.21 1.90
N VAL A 81 2.35 -1.50 2.16
CA VAL A 81 2.48 -2.07 3.49
C VAL A 81 3.93 -2.47 3.71
N ILE A 82 4.47 -2.10 4.87
CA ILE A 82 5.81 -2.46 5.31
C ILE A 82 5.74 -3.15 6.68
N SER A 83 6.69 -4.02 6.97
CA SER A 83 6.96 -4.50 8.32
C SER A 83 7.57 -3.39 9.19
N GLU A 84 7.48 -3.54 10.51
CA GLU A 84 8.17 -2.64 11.45
C GLU A 84 9.69 -2.67 11.24
N ASP A 85 10.28 -3.85 11.05
CA ASP A 85 11.71 -3.99 10.77
C ASP A 85 12.13 -3.20 9.52
N TYR A 86 11.28 -3.13 8.50
CA TYR A 86 11.56 -2.38 7.28
C TYR A 86 11.36 -0.87 7.47
N LYS A 87 10.35 -0.48 8.25
CA LYS A 87 10.14 0.91 8.67
C LYS A 87 11.36 1.45 9.40
N ASP A 88 11.92 0.68 10.33
CA ASP A 88 13.14 1.07 11.05
C ASP A 88 14.32 1.26 10.10
N ARG A 89 14.45 0.41 9.06
CA ARG A 89 15.47 0.62 8.03
C ARG A 89 15.27 1.92 7.26
N ILE A 90 14.03 2.29 6.93
CA ILE A 90 13.73 3.56 6.24
C ILE A 90 14.10 4.75 7.13
N ILE A 91 13.68 4.74 8.40
CA ILE A 91 13.92 5.83 9.36
C ILE A 91 15.42 6.03 9.68
N ASN A 92 16.23 5.00 9.47
CA ASN A 92 17.68 5.08 9.66
C ASN A 92 18.45 5.59 8.43
N LEU A 93 17.78 5.85 7.31
CA LEU A 93 18.42 6.45 6.14
C LEU A 93 18.66 7.95 6.37
N ASP A 94 19.72 8.48 5.77
CA ASP A 94 20.08 9.89 5.90
C ASP A 94 19.31 10.75 4.89
N PHE A 95 18.01 10.99 5.17
CA PHE A 95 17.19 11.92 4.42
C PHE A 95 16.12 12.60 5.29
N ASP A 96 15.44 13.61 4.73
CA ASP A 96 14.34 14.28 5.41
C ASP A 96 13.13 13.35 5.57
N HIS A 97 12.79 12.95 6.78
CA HIS A 97 11.65 12.08 7.05
C HIS A 97 10.31 12.82 7.21
N SER A 98 10.28 14.16 7.10
CA SER A 98 9.09 14.98 7.39
C SER A 98 7.86 14.65 6.52
N PHE A 99 8.07 14.04 5.36
CA PHE A 99 7.01 13.62 4.44
C PHE A 99 6.56 12.17 4.62
N LEU A 100 7.17 11.40 5.53
CA LEU A 100 6.78 10.02 5.78
C LEU A 100 5.72 9.96 6.88
N ILE A 101 4.59 9.32 6.56
CA ILE A 101 3.52 9.04 7.51
C ILE A 101 3.36 7.52 7.56
N PHE A 102 3.46 6.96 8.76
CA PHE A 102 3.28 5.53 9.01
C PHE A 102 2.00 5.32 9.82
N GLU A 103 0.99 4.74 9.18
CA GLU A 103 -0.25 4.39 9.85
C GLU A 103 -0.24 2.92 10.27
N PRO A 104 -0.49 2.61 11.56
CA PRO A 104 -0.54 1.24 12.02
C PRO A 104 -1.75 0.51 11.43
N LEU A 105 -1.53 -0.72 10.97
CA LEU A 105 -2.57 -1.57 10.41
C LEU A 105 -3.05 -2.61 11.41
N LYS A 106 -4.34 -2.92 11.35
CA LYS A 106 -4.92 -4.01 12.13
C LYS A 106 -4.70 -5.33 11.38
N LEU A 107 -4.18 -6.32 12.09
CA LEU A 107 -4.04 -7.70 11.63
C LEU A 107 -5.06 -8.59 12.34
N VAL A 108 -5.66 -9.52 11.61
CA VAL A 108 -6.61 -10.54 12.10
C VAL A 108 -6.24 -11.93 11.57
#